data_AF-A0A969L4Q3-F1
#
_entry.id   AF-A0A969L4Q3-F1
#
_cell.length_a   1.000
_cell.length_b   1.000
_cell.length_c   1.000
_cell.angle_alpha   90.00
_cell.angle_beta   90.00
_cell.angle_gamma   90.00
#
_symmetry.space_group_name_H-M   'P 1'
#
loop_
_entity.id
_entity.type
_entity.pdbx_description
1 polymer ?
#
loop_
_entity_poly.entity_id
_entity_poly.type
_entity_poly.pdbx_seq_one_letter_code
_entity_poly.pdbx_strand_id
1 'polypeptide(L)' 'MPQVTLKEELVRLAERKGCHVEIVNYSETLMAFDGVGCLLRYRLPEQYRLQV' A
#
# COMPACT_ATOMS: atom_id res chain seq x y z
N MET A 1 -22.33 4.68 -12.78
CA MET A 1 -21.18 3.75 -12.74
C MET A 1 -20.85 3.54 -11.27
N PRO A 2 -20.70 2.30 -10.77
CA PRO A 2 -20.31 2.10 -9.37
C PRO A 2 -18.93 2.72 -9.18
N GLN A 3 -18.84 3.60 -8.19
CA GLN A 3 -17.64 4.40 -7.92
C GLN A 3 -16.66 3.51 -7.16
N VAL A 4 -15.69 2.93 -7.88
CA VAL A 4 -14.69 2.05 -7.27
C VAL A 4 -13.84 2.88 -6.30
N THR A 5 -13.70 2.39 -5.08
CA THR A 5 -12.88 3.04 -4.07
C THR A 5 -11.40 2.89 -4.39
N LEU A 6 -10.58 3.87 -4.02
CA LEU A 6 -9.12 3.80 -4.20
C LEU A 6 -8.53 2.50 -3.61
N LYS A 7 -9.08 2.03 -2.48
CA LYS A 7 -8.63 0.80 -1.81
C LYS A 7 -8.83 -0.44 -2.67
N GLU A 8 -9.98 -0.56 -3.32
CA GLU A 8 -10.29 -1.67 -4.22
C GLU A 8 -9.36 -1.68 -5.44
N GLU A 9 -9.08 -0.51 -6.02
CA GLU A 9 -8.14 -0.41 -7.13
C GLU A 9 -6.70 -0.76 -6.73
N LEU A 10 -6.28 -0.38 -5.52
CA LEU A 10 -4.97 -0.75 -4.97
C LEU A 10 -4.83 -2.26 -4.79
N VAL A 11 -5.85 -2.91 -4.22
CA VAL A 11 -5.87 -4.38 -4.05
C VAL A 11 -5.84 -5.08 -5.40
N ARG A 12 -6.69 -4.65 -6.34
CA ARG A 12 -6.74 -5.19 -7.71
C ARG A 12 -5.38 -5.08 -8.42
N LEU A 13 -4.68 -3.95 -8.27
CA LEU A 13 -3.36 -3.76 -8.85
C LEU A 13 -2.31 -4.65 -8.18
N ALA A 14 -2.33 -4.76 -6.85
CA ALA A 14 -1.42 -5.60 -6.08
C ALA A 14 -1.53 -7.07 -6.50
N GLU A 15 -2.74 -7.61 -6.57
CA GLU A 15 -2.99 -8.99 -7.02
C GLU A 15 -2.49 -9.22 -8.45
N ARG A 16 -2.81 -8.30 -9.39
CA ARG A 16 -2.34 -8.39 -10.79
C ARG A 16 -0.82 -8.34 -10.92
N LYS A 17 -0.11 -7.79 -9.93
CA LYS A 17 1.35 -7.74 -9.88
C LYS A 17 1.96 -8.91 -9.10
N GLY A 18 1.14 -9.84 -8.60
CA GLY A 18 1.58 -10.97 -7.78
C GLY A 18 2.09 -10.55 -6.41
N CYS A 19 1.63 -9.40 -5.89
CA CYS A 19 1.93 -8.98 -4.53
C CYS A 19 1.05 -9.74 -3.54
N HIS A 20 1.61 -10.10 -2.39
CA HIS A 20 0.82 -10.61 -1.28
C HIS A 20 -0.02 -9.49 -0.67
N VAL A 21 -1.31 -9.74 -0.47
CA VAL A 21 -2.25 -8.83 0.20
C VAL A 21 -2.71 -9.51 1.48
N GLU A 22 -2.58 -8.80 2.59
CA GLU A 22 -3.02 -9.25 3.91
C GLU A 22 -4.08 -8.29 4.44
N ILE A 23 -5.20 -8.83 4.91
CA ILE A 23 -6.25 -8.07 5.59
C ILE A 23 -6.01 -8.19 7.09
N VAL A 24 -5.78 -7.06 7.75
CA VAL A 24 -5.52 -7.00 9.20
C VAL A 24 -6.64 -6.28 9.93
N ASN A 25 -6.91 -6.69 11.17
CA ASN A 25 -7.92 -6.07 12.02
C ASN A 25 -7.27 -5.08 12.99
N TYR A 26 -7.88 -3.90 13.17
CA TYR A 26 -7.54 -2.90 14.20
C TYR A 26 -6.06 -2.48 14.27
N SER A 27 -5.38 -2.32 13.12
CA SER A 27 -4.03 -1.78 13.09
C SER A 27 -4.05 -0.26 13.26
N GLU A 28 -3.64 0.24 14.43
CA GLU A 28 -3.54 1.68 14.70
C GLU A 28 -2.67 2.41 13.67
N THR A 29 -1.53 1.81 13.30
CA THR A 29 -0.63 2.35 12.28
C THR A 29 -1.33 2.51 10.94
N LEU A 30 -2.02 1.47 10.45
CA LEU A 30 -2.72 1.58 9.17
C LEU A 30 -3.91 2.54 9.27
N MET A 31 -4.63 2.57 10.38
CA MET A 31 -5.71 3.53 10.60
C MET A 31 -5.21 4.99 10.50
N ALA A 32 -3.99 5.28 10.97
CA ALA A 32 -3.35 6.58 10.78
C ALA A 32 -2.98 6.88 9.30
N PHE A 33 -2.88 5.86 8.46
CA PHE A 33 -2.65 5.93 7.01
C PHE A 33 -3.94 5.66 6.19
N ASP A 34 -5.11 6.09 6.69
CA ASP A 34 -6.43 5.86 6.06
C ASP A 34 -6.81 4.38 5.86
N GLY A 35 -6.14 3.46 6.56
CA GLY A 35 -6.43 2.03 6.62
C GLY A 35 -5.79 1.17 5.53
N VAL A 36 -4.82 1.70 4.76
CA VAL A 36 -4.07 0.92 3.75
C VAL A 36 -2.60 1.29 3.76
N GLY A 37 -1.72 0.30 3.63
CA GLY A 37 -0.27 0.49 3.53
C GLY A 37 0.38 -0.65 2.76
N CYS A 38 1.66 -0.51 2.45
CA CYS A 38 2.43 -1.57 1.81
C CYS A 38 3.90 -1.55 2.22
N LEU A 39 4.52 -2.72 2.18
CA LEU A 39 5.97 -2.86 2.30
C LEU A 39 6.59 -2.79 0.90
N LEU A 40 7.47 -1.81 0.69
CA LEU A 40 8.14 -1.64 -0.59
C LEU A 40 9.39 -2.54 -0.66
N ARG A 41 9.59 -3.18 -1.81
CA ARG A 41 10.79 -4.01 -2.07
C ARG A 41 12.07 -3.19 -2.13
N TYR A 42 11.97 -1.94 -2.56
CA TYR A 42 13.08 -1.03 -2.75
C TYR A 42 12.71 0.34 -2.19
N ARG A 43 13.73 1.11 -1.83
CA ARG A 43 13.55 2.50 -1.48
C ARG A 43 13.18 3.31 -2.73
N LEU A 44 12.46 4.39 -2.51
CA LEU A 44 12.17 5.34 -3.57
C LEU A 44 13.46 6.07 -3.98
N PRO A 45 13.59 6.48 -5.27
CA PRO A 45 14.76 7.20 -5.76
C PRO A 45 15.19 8.39 -4.90
N GLU A 46 14.23 9.11 -4.33
CA GLU A 46 14.43 10.28 -3.47
C GLU A 46 15.09 9.91 -2.13
N GLN A 47 14.87 8.68 -1.66
CA GLN A 47 15.39 8.17 -0.38
C GLN A 47 16.85 7.68 -0.49
N TYR A 48 17.40 7.52 -1.70
CA TYR A 48 18.82 7.18 -1.86
C TYR A 48 19.74 8.35 -1.50
N ARG A 49 19.28 9.60 -1.64
CA ARG A 49 20.08 10.81 -1.40
C ARG A 49 20.28 11.16 0.07
N LEU A 50 19.53 10.52 0.99
CA LEU A 50 19.58 10.82 2.43
C LEU A 50 20.62 9.97 3.19
N GLN A 51 21.51 9.27 2.49
CA GLN A 51 22.53 8.40 3.09
C GLN A 51 23.97 8.92 2.94
N VAL A 52 24.16 10.23 2.75
CA VAL A 52 25.48 10.86 2.68
C VAL A 52 25.70 11.74 3.90
#